data_AF-A0A4P5W542-F1
#
_entry.id   AF-A0A4P5W542-F1
#
_cell.length_a   1.000
_cell.length_b   1.000
_cell.length_c   1.000
_cell.angle_alpha   90.00
_cell.angle_beta   90.00
_cell.angle_gamma   90.00
#
_symmetry.space_group_name_H-M   'P 1'
#
loop_
_entity.id
_entity.type
_entity.pdbx_description
1 polymer ?
#
loop_
_entity_poly.entity_id
_entity_poly.type
_entity_poly.pdbx_seq_one_letter_code
_entity_poly.pdbx_strand_id
1 'polypeptide(L)'
;MFKKLLIVTNTILLLGCNTILLGSYGEQNQSLKDFAESVFIFQNRMTNAVMFSETELSVAILDAEQKMRIACEPLNTAGVLQFDGLDVDIELVGRIQQTAVGCEKSARELEKILLVP
;
A
#
# COMPACT_ATOMS: atom_id res chain seq x y z
N MET A 1 -21.78 -61.04 19.50
CA MET A 1 -21.30 -60.64 18.16
C MET A 1 -21.31 -59.11 18.07
N PHE A 2 -20.17 -58.46 18.33
CA PHE A 2 -20.06 -57.00 18.25
C PHE A 2 -19.68 -56.60 16.82
N LYS A 3 -20.66 -56.17 16.02
CA LYS A 3 -20.40 -55.48 14.75
C LYS A 3 -19.95 -54.07 15.08
N LYS A 4 -18.64 -53.82 14.96
CA LYS A 4 -18.04 -52.49 15.07
C LYS A 4 -18.60 -51.61 13.95
N LEU A 5 -19.36 -50.60 14.33
CA LEU A 5 -19.84 -49.53 13.47
C LEU A 5 -18.65 -48.64 13.12
N LEU A 6 -18.18 -48.72 11.88
CA LEU A 6 -17.07 -47.93 11.36
C LEU A 6 -17.65 -46.60 10.84
N ILE A 7 -17.83 -45.64 11.75
CA ILE A 7 -18.17 -44.26 11.38
C ILE A 7 -16.87 -43.61 10.87
N VAL A 8 -16.67 -43.61 9.55
CA VAL A 8 -15.69 -42.72 8.91
C VAL A 8 -16.33 -41.34 8.85
N THR A 9 -16.13 -40.58 9.92
CA THR A 9 -16.41 -39.15 9.92
C THR A 9 -15.31 -38.48 9.11
N ASN A 10 -15.62 -38.17 7.85
CA ASN A 10 -14.75 -37.41 6.96
C ASN A 10 -14.71 -35.97 7.49
N THR A 11 -13.73 -35.67 8.35
CA THR A 11 -13.41 -34.32 8.81
C THR A 11 -12.86 -33.50 7.65
N ILE A 12 -13.78 -32.99 6.81
CA ILE A 12 -13.56 -31.84 5.95
C ILE A 12 -13.79 -30.62 6.84
N LEU A 13 -12.78 -30.21 7.62
CA LEU A 13 -12.87 -28.95 8.37
C LEU A 13 -11.53 -28.23 8.38
N LEU A 14 -11.53 -27.10 7.65
CA LEU A 14 -10.76 -25.87 7.89
C LEU A 14 -9.35 -25.78 7.28
N LEU A 15 -9.27 -25.95 5.95
CA LEU A 15 -8.40 -25.08 5.15
C LEU A 15 -9.04 -23.69 5.13
N GLY A 16 -8.58 -22.79 6.01
CA GLY A 16 -9.14 -21.44 6.04
C GLY A 16 -8.64 -20.50 7.12
N CYS A 17 -7.39 -20.60 7.57
CA CYS A 17 -6.71 -19.41 8.12
C CYS A 17 -6.09 -18.66 6.93
N ASN A 18 -6.78 -17.61 6.48
CA ASN A 18 -6.38 -16.68 5.41
C ASN A 18 -5.13 -15.84 5.79
N THR A 19 -3.99 -16.46 6.08
CA THR A 19 -2.77 -15.71 6.46
C THR A 19 -1.56 -15.94 5.56
N ILE A 20 -1.71 -16.66 4.43
CA ILE A 20 -0.60 -16.91 3.50
C ILE A 20 -0.38 -15.76 2.49
N LEU A 21 -1.23 -14.73 2.46
CA LEU A 21 -1.14 -13.60 1.50
C LEU A 21 -0.80 -12.24 2.12
N LEU A 22 -0.17 -12.20 3.29
CA LEU A 22 0.53 -11.01 3.77
C LEU A 22 1.99 -11.16 3.36
N GLY A 23 2.32 -10.76 2.14
CA GLY A 23 3.71 -10.67 1.68
C GLY A 23 4.52 -9.77 2.62
N SER A 24 5.84 -9.92 2.59
CA SER A 24 6.73 -8.94 3.20
C SER A 24 6.93 -7.78 2.23
N TYR A 25 6.81 -6.55 2.72
CA TYR A 25 6.85 -5.34 1.89
C TYR A 25 8.10 -4.49 2.19
N GLY A 26 8.58 -3.77 1.17
CA GLY A 26 9.77 -2.92 1.27
C GLY A 26 11.07 -3.69 1.55
N GLU A 27 12.16 -2.95 1.73
CA GLU A 27 13.50 -3.52 1.95
C GLU A 27 13.66 -4.20 3.32
N GLN A 28 12.78 -3.91 4.27
CA GLN A 28 12.85 -4.39 5.65
C GLN A 28 11.87 -5.53 5.97
N ASN A 29 11.25 -6.14 4.97
CA ASN A 29 10.26 -7.20 5.15
C ASN A 29 9.10 -6.81 6.10
N GLN A 30 8.55 -5.61 5.91
CA GLN A 30 7.53 -5.01 6.77
C GLN A 30 6.15 -5.63 6.54
N SER A 31 5.25 -5.43 7.52
CA SER A 31 3.82 -5.67 7.32
C SER A 31 3.25 -4.68 6.31
N LEU A 32 2.14 -5.02 5.65
CA LEU A 32 1.48 -4.12 4.71
C LEU A 32 1.13 -2.78 5.37
N LYS A 33 0.68 -2.78 6.63
CA LYS A 33 0.30 -1.57 7.35
C LYS A 33 1.50 -0.65 7.53
N ASP A 34 2.59 -1.17 8.10
CA ASP A 34 3.78 -0.37 8.39
C ASP A 34 4.41 0.16 7.09
N PHE A 35 4.43 -0.68 6.05
CA PHE A 35 4.90 -0.27 4.74
C PHE A 35 4.03 0.83 4.14
N ALA A 36 2.71 0.64 4.10
CA ALA A 36 1.74 1.62 3.58
C ALA A 36 1.85 2.98 4.30
N GLU A 37 1.98 2.98 5.63
CA GLU A 37 2.19 4.18 6.43
C GLU A 37 3.51 4.88 6.06
N SER A 38 4.60 4.12 5.94
CA SER A 38 5.90 4.67 5.54
C SER A 38 5.87 5.31 4.15
N VAL A 39 5.18 4.67 3.19
CA VAL A 39 5.01 5.17 1.83
C VAL A 39 4.13 6.42 1.81
N PHE A 40 3.05 6.44 2.59
CA PHE A 40 2.18 7.61 2.72
C PHE A 40 2.92 8.82 3.30
N ILE A 41 3.74 8.61 4.34
CA ILE A 41 4.60 9.67 4.89
C ILE A 41 5.60 10.16 3.83
N PHE A 42 6.22 9.24 3.09
CA PHE A 42 7.22 9.60 2.08
C PHE A 42 6.63 10.39 0.91
N GLN A 43 5.52 9.93 0.31
CA GLN A 43 4.87 10.64 -0.80
C GLN A 43 4.30 12.02 -0.38
N ASN A 44 3.87 12.17 0.88
CA ASN A 44 3.48 13.48 1.42
C ASN A 44 4.68 14.43 1.55
N ARG A 45 5.85 13.94 1.97
CA ARG A 45 7.08 14.75 2.00
C ARG A 45 7.45 15.23 0.59
N MET A 46 7.30 14.38 -0.42
CA MET A 46 7.58 14.75 -1.80
C MET A 46 6.57 15.74 -2.37
N THR A 47 5.28 15.55 -2.11
CA THR A 47 4.24 16.52 -2.47
C THR A 47 4.53 17.89 -1.84
N ASN A 48 4.90 17.92 -0.55
CA ASN A 48 5.29 19.16 0.12
C ASN A 48 6.55 19.79 -0.46
N ALA A 49 7.56 18.99 -0.84
CA ALA A 49 8.77 19.50 -1.46
C ALA A 49 8.49 20.17 -2.82
N VAL A 50 7.58 19.61 -3.61
CA VAL A 50 7.12 20.24 -4.86
C VAL A 50 6.34 21.53 -4.56
N MET A 51 5.36 21.46 -3.65
CA MET A 51 4.51 22.60 -3.29
C MET A 51 5.27 23.79 -2.71
N PHE A 52 6.32 23.54 -1.92
CA PHE A 52 7.15 24.57 -1.28
C PHE A 52 8.44 24.86 -2.04
N SER A 53 8.58 24.41 -3.28
CA SER A 53 9.74 24.76 -4.10
C SER A 53 9.77 26.27 -4.37
N GLU A 54 10.88 26.92 -4.02
CA GLU A 54 11.11 28.35 -4.30
C GLU A 54 11.58 28.60 -5.74
N THR A 55 11.85 27.53 -6.49
CA THR A 55 12.33 27.56 -7.88
C THR A 55 11.22 27.25 -8.87
N GLU A 56 11.32 27.75 -10.10
CA GLU A 56 10.41 27.31 -11.17
C GLU A 56 10.54 25.80 -11.40
N LEU A 57 9.43 25.09 -11.19
CA LEU A 57 9.37 23.65 -11.38
C LEU A 57 9.39 23.31 -12.87
N SER A 58 10.33 22.45 -13.26
CA SER A 58 10.35 21.91 -14.62
C SER A 58 9.10 21.04 -14.89
N VAL A 59 8.70 20.94 -16.16
CA VAL A 59 7.62 20.04 -16.59
C VAL A 59 7.91 18.59 -16.16
N ALA A 60 9.17 18.18 -16.13
CA ALA A 60 9.56 16.84 -15.69
C ALA A 60 9.22 16.58 -14.20
N ILE A 61 9.36 17.58 -13.33
CA ILE A 61 9.00 17.47 -11.91
C ILE A 61 7.48 17.35 -11.78
N LEU A 62 6.72 18.21 -12.47
CA LEU A 62 5.25 18.19 -12.42
C LEU A 62 4.68 16.87 -12.96
N ASP A 63 5.24 16.35 -14.05
CA ASP A 63 4.84 15.05 -14.62
C ASP A 63 5.17 13.89 -13.66
N ALA A 64 6.31 13.94 -12.97
CA ALA A 64 6.69 12.92 -12.00
C ALA A 64 5.81 12.98 -10.74
N GLU A 65 5.49 14.18 -10.25
CA GLU A 65 4.55 14.38 -9.15
C GLU A 65 3.16 13.84 -9.51
N GLN A 66 2.65 14.17 -10.69
CA GLN A 66 1.36 13.67 -11.14
C GLN A 66 1.34 12.13 -11.22
N LYS A 67 2.40 11.51 -11.75
CA LYS A 67 2.53 10.05 -11.78
C LYS A 67 2.55 9.44 -10.39
N MET A 68 3.28 10.03 -9.45
CA MET A 68 3.27 9.61 -8.05
C MET A 68 1.86 9.70 -7.46
N ARG A 69 1.18 10.85 -7.61
CA ARG A 69 -0.17 11.05 -7.08
C ARG A 69 -1.17 10.02 -7.62
N ILE A 70 -1.07 9.67 -8.90
CA ILE A 70 -1.89 8.60 -9.51
C ILE A 70 -1.55 7.24 -8.91
N ALA A 71 -0.27 6.88 -8.79
CA ALA A 71 0.16 5.60 -8.23
C ALA A 71 -0.24 5.44 -6.75
N CYS A 72 -0.29 6.56 -6.02
CA CYS A 72 -0.61 6.63 -4.60
C CYS A 72 -2.11 6.85 -4.31
N GLU A 73 -2.98 6.87 -5.32
CA GLU A 73 -4.41 7.19 -5.15
C GLU A 73 -5.10 6.33 -4.08
N PRO A 74 -4.93 4.99 -4.02
CA PRO A 74 -5.58 4.20 -2.99
C PRO A 74 -5.10 4.56 -1.56
N LEU A 75 -3.81 4.85 -1.39
CA LEU A 75 -3.26 5.28 -0.10
C LEU A 75 -3.82 6.65 0.31
N ASN A 76 -3.93 7.58 -0.65
CA ASN A 76 -4.51 8.90 -0.41
C ASN A 76 -5.97 8.81 -0.02
N THR A 77 -6.75 7.99 -0.72
CA THR A 77 -8.17 7.74 -0.40
C THR A 77 -8.31 7.16 1.01
N ALA A 78 -7.49 6.19 1.40
CA ALA A 78 -7.50 5.67 2.77
C ALA A 78 -7.10 6.72 3.82
N GLY A 79 -6.12 7.57 3.51
CA GLY A 79 -5.72 8.68 4.39
C GLY A 79 -6.85 9.68 4.62
N VAL A 80 -7.63 10.02 3.58
CA VAL A 80 -8.81 10.88 3.70
C VAL A 80 -9.89 10.23 4.56
N LEU A 81 -10.23 8.97 4.30
CA LEU A 81 -11.24 8.25 5.10
C LEU A 81 -10.84 8.20 6.58
N GLN A 82 -9.58 7.88 6.88
CA GLN A 82 -9.08 7.86 8.26
C GLN A 82 -9.12 9.24 8.92
N PHE A 83 -8.77 10.30 8.18
CA PHE A 83 -8.86 11.68 8.67
C PHE A 83 -10.31 12.06 9.02
N ASP A 84 -11.27 11.62 8.21
CA ASP A 84 -12.70 11.84 8.43
C ASP A 84 -13.31 10.88 9.47
N GLY A 85 -12.52 9.98 10.05
CA GLY A 85 -12.97 8.98 11.03
C GLY A 85 -13.85 7.88 10.42
N LEU A 86 -13.74 7.65 9.11
CA LEU A 86 -14.44 6.63 8.34
C LEU A 86 -13.60 5.36 8.21
N ASP A 87 -14.28 4.22 8.17
CA ASP A 87 -13.64 2.92 8.02
C ASP A 87 -13.12 2.71 6.58
N VAL A 88 -11.96 2.04 6.48
CA VAL A 88 -11.38 1.59 5.22
C VAL A 88 -11.94 0.20 4.90
N ASP A 89 -12.65 0.07 3.78
CA ASP A 89 -13.21 -1.21 3.35
C ASP A 89 -12.14 -2.20 2.82
N ILE A 90 -12.50 -3.48 2.75
CA ILE A 90 -11.60 -4.56 2.31
C ILE A 90 -11.16 -4.39 0.86
N GLU A 91 -12.00 -3.80 0.00
CA GLU A 91 -11.67 -3.57 -1.40
C GLU A 91 -10.52 -2.57 -1.52
N LEU A 92 -10.60 -1.47 -0.78
CA LEU A 92 -9.58 -0.45 -0.69
C LEU A 92 -8.28 -1.00 -0.07
N VAL A 93 -8.37 -1.84 0.96
CA VAL A 93 -7.20 -2.57 1.49
C VAL A 93 -6.54 -3.43 0.41
N GLY A 94 -7.32 -4.14 -0.40
CA GLY A 94 -6.82 -4.90 -1.54
C GLY A 94 -6.12 -4.03 -2.59
N ARG A 95 -6.68 -2.85 -2.92
CA ARG A 95 -6.05 -1.90 -3.84
C ARG A 95 -4.74 -1.35 -3.29
N ILE A 96 -4.68 -1.03 -1.99
CA ILE A 96 -3.43 -0.60 -1.33
C ILE A 96 -2.38 -1.71 -1.44
N GLN A 97 -2.76 -2.95 -1.17
CA GLN A 97 -1.86 -4.10 -1.27
C GLN A 97 -1.23 -4.23 -2.67
N GLN A 98 -2.00 -3.96 -3.72
CA GLN A 98 -1.56 -4.06 -5.11
C GLN A 98 -0.70 -2.86 -5.56
N THR A 99 -0.91 -1.68 -4.98
CA THR A 99 -0.36 -0.42 -5.50
C THR A 99 0.75 0.20 -4.64
N ALA A 100 0.86 -0.16 -3.36
CA ALA A 100 1.79 0.48 -2.43
C ALA A 100 3.25 0.48 -2.90
N VAL A 101 3.73 -0.62 -3.50
CA VAL A 101 5.09 -0.70 -4.06
C VAL A 101 5.25 0.22 -5.28
N GLY A 102 4.22 0.34 -6.11
CA GLY A 102 4.21 1.26 -7.25
C GLY A 102 4.24 2.73 -6.80
N CYS A 103 3.45 3.06 -5.78
CA CYS A 103 3.46 4.38 -5.15
C CYS A 103 4.85 4.73 -4.59
N GLU A 104 5.48 3.83 -3.82
CA GLU A 104 6.84 4.03 -3.31
C GLU A 104 7.83 4.31 -4.45
N LYS A 105 7.80 3.48 -5.49
CA LYS A 105 8.70 3.62 -6.64
C LYS A 105 8.52 4.97 -7.34
N SER A 106 7.29 5.39 -7.60
CA SER A 106 7.03 6.69 -8.22
C SER A 106 7.44 7.86 -7.32
N ALA A 107 7.28 7.75 -6.00
CA ALA A 107 7.79 8.75 -5.07
C ALA A 107 9.32 8.84 -5.09
N ARG A 108 10.03 7.71 -5.19
CA ARG A 108 11.50 7.68 -5.33
C ARG A 108 11.97 8.22 -6.68
N GLU A 109 11.18 8.05 -7.74
CA GLU A 109 11.47 8.66 -9.05
C GLU A 109 11.36 10.18 -8.96
N LEU A 110 10.31 10.71 -8.32
CA LEU A 110 10.18 12.14 -8.06
C LEU A 110 11.33 12.67 -7.19
N GLU A 111 11.69 11.97 -6.11
CA GLU A 111 12.81 12.33 -5.24
C GLU A 111 14.12 12.50 -6.04
N LYS A 112 14.41 11.54 -6.93
CA LYS A 112 15.61 11.62 -7.79
C LYS A 112 15.60 12.85 -8.68
N ILE A 113 14.45 13.24 -9.23
CA ILE A 113 14.36 14.42 -10.11
C ILE A 113 14.49 15.71 -9.29
N LEU A 114 13.92 15.76 -8.08
CA LEU A 114 14.00 16.91 -7.19
C LEU A 114 15.40 17.15 -6.62
N LEU A 115 16.18 16.09 -6.41
CA LEU A 115 17.54 16.16 -5.85
C LEU A 115 18.63 16.28 -6.92
N VAL A 116 18.28 16.32 -8.21
CA VAL A 116 19.24 16.64 -9.27
C VAL A 116 19.47 18.16 -9.27
N PRO A 117 20.72 18.62 -9.07
CA PRO A 117 21.06 20.05 -9.05
C PRO A 117 20.91 20.73 -10.41
#